data_AF-A0A519DII9-F1
#
_entry.id   AF-A0A519DII9-F1
#
_cell.length_a   1.000
_cell.length_b   1.000
_cell.length_c   1.000
_cell.angle_alpha   90.00
_cell.angle_beta   90.00
_cell.angle_gamma   90.00
#
_symmetry.space_group_name_H-M   'P 1'
#
loop_
_entity.id
_entity.type
_entity.pdbx_description
1 polymer ?
#
loop_
_entity_poly.entity_id
_entity_poly.type
_entity_poly.pdbx_seq_one_letter_code
_entity_poly.pdbx_strand_id
1 'polypeptide(L)'
;MTMLFSLLTWIAPLVLILVWQWSQWQEKHPEVVFSDWLRADPYIAVLLVCLLFLWLIPLGIWMVLVGGSVISAILAARSEQQRREWQQRSNARVLAIVFVLIIHLLAGFIPPSAPIGEDVWGTPLSEGQENAPPWPASEQYIWVLADGAIVVETHLQVPGVLNPMLAPQGVKMVSDVSGAKEARFQEAVSLMDDWTGLNAFSLSSIHEGVVHDYDSVNLLYTHDDIMLDLFGMHPSGEMITVWIPTWGGEMHLLTVIKMGPDPFLGNPGAQSYVDDWLSV
;
A
#
# COMPACT_ATOMS: atom_id res chain seq x y z
N MET A 1 10.69 9.85 -6.08
CA MET A 1 9.97 11.02 -5.48
C MET A 1 10.80 11.63 -4.34
N THR A 2 10.81 12.95 -4.11
CA THR A 2 11.60 13.53 -3.00
C THR A 2 10.89 13.30 -1.66
N MET A 3 11.59 12.74 -0.66
CA MET A 3 11.07 12.56 0.71
C MET A 3 10.39 13.81 1.29
N LEU A 4 10.80 14.99 0.81
CA LEU A 4 10.22 16.28 1.16
C LEU A 4 8.73 16.39 0.83
N PHE A 5 8.30 15.89 -0.34
CA PHE A 5 6.89 16.00 -0.76
C PHE A 5 6.00 15.10 0.08
N SER A 6 6.45 13.87 0.35
CA SER A 6 5.83 13.02 1.35
C SER A 6 5.74 13.79 2.68
N LEU A 7 6.85 14.28 3.23
CA LEU A 7 6.91 15.01 4.51
C LEU A 7 5.92 16.18 4.61
N LEU A 8 5.73 16.95 3.53
CA LEU A 8 4.77 18.05 3.49
C LEU A 8 3.32 17.56 3.56
N THR A 9 2.98 16.48 2.84
CA THR A 9 1.68 15.82 2.92
C THR A 9 1.40 15.28 4.34
N TRP A 10 2.45 14.95 5.11
CA TRP A 10 2.35 14.49 6.50
C TRP A 10 2.22 15.62 7.53
N ILE A 11 2.86 16.77 7.33
CA ILE A 11 2.80 17.90 8.27
C ILE A 11 1.50 18.70 8.13
N ALA A 12 0.98 18.84 6.90
CA ALA A 12 -0.27 19.54 6.64
C ALA A 12 -1.46 19.13 7.53
N PRO A 13 -1.79 17.83 7.73
CA PRO A 13 -2.91 17.42 8.59
C PRO A 13 -2.66 17.76 10.06
N LEU A 14 -1.42 17.58 10.53
CA LEU A 14 -1.04 17.89 11.90
C LEU A 14 -1.23 19.38 12.20
N VAL A 15 -0.78 20.26 11.29
CA VAL A 15 -0.95 21.71 11.42
C VAL A 15 -2.41 22.10 11.34
N LEU A 16 -3.18 21.56 10.40
CA LEU A 16 -4.61 21.88 10.24
C LEU A 16 -5.42 21.51 11.48
N ILE A 17 -5.20 20.31 12.04
CA ILE A 17 -5.91 19.84 13.24
C ILE A 17 -5.51 20.68 14.45
N LEU A 18 -4.21 20.98 14.61
CA LEU A 18 -3.72 21.83 15.68
C LEU A 18 -4.35 23.22 15.62
N VAL A 19 -4.27 23.89 14.47
CA VAL A 19 -4.80 25.25 14.29
C VAL A 19 -6.31 25.28 14.48
N TRP A 20 -7.03 24.34 13.87
CA TRP A 20 -8.49 24.29 13.96
C TRP A 20 -8.96 24.04 15.41
N GLN A 21 -8.43 23.02 16.08
CA GLN A 21 -8.86 22.72 17.45
C GLN A 21 -8.43 23.80 18.44
N TRP A 22 -7.23 24.37 18.26
CA TRP A 22 -6.76 25.47 19.09
C TRP A 22 -7.63 26.71 18.92
N SER A 23 -7.99 27.07 17.68
CA SER A 23 -8.89 28.20 17.39
C SER A 23 -10.25 28.01 18.07
N GLN A 24 -10.84 26.82 17.92
CA GLN A 24 -12.14 26.50 18.54
C GLN A 24 -12.09 26.53 20.06
N TRP A 25 -10.94 26.19 20.66
CA TRP A 25 -10.75 26.24 22.10
C TRP A 25 -10.55 27.67 22.60
N GLN A 26 -9.70 28.46 21.93
CA GLN A 26 -9.46 29.87 22.27
C GLN A 26 -10.74 30.71 22.20
N GLU A 27 -11.64 30.43 21.25
CA GLU A 27 -12.95 31.10 21.19
C GLU A 27 -13.79 30.90 22.46
N LYS A 28 -13.66 29.74 23.11
CA LYS A 28 -14.43 29.39 24.33
C LYS A 28 -13.70 29.74 25.62
N HIS A 29 -12.36 29.73 25.57
CA HIS A 29 -11.47 29.86 26.72
C HIS A 29 -10.26 30.74 26.38
N PRO A 30 -10.45 32.05 26.15
CA PRO A 30 -9.39 32.95 25.70
C PRO A 30 -8.26 33.12 26.73
N GLU A 31 -8.55 32.91 28.01
CA GLU A 31 -7.60 32.98 29.12
C GLU A 31 -6.70 31.74 29.27
N VAL A 32 -6.99 30.65 28.55
CA VAL A 32 -6.31 29.36 28.73
C VAL A 32 -5.10 29.24 27.81
N VAL A 33 -3.98 28.77 28.37
CA VAL A 33 -2.72 28.58 27.64
C VAL A 33 -2.74 27.26 26.84
N PHE A 34 -1.99 27.20 25.73
CA PHE A 34 -1.93 26.02 24.84
C PHE A 34 -1.60 24.71 25.56
N SER A 35 -0.72 24.73 26.57
CA SER A 35 -0.37 23.54 27.35
C SER A 35 -1.56 22.93 28.07
N ASP A 36 -2.50 23.75 28.53
CA ASP A 36 -3.66 23.30 29.27
C ASP A 36 -4.72 22.71 28.34
N TRP A 37 -4.84 23.27 27.13
CA TRP A 37 -5.63 22.67 26.06
C TRP A 37 -5.11 21.28 25.65
N LEU A 38 -3.80 21.14 25.44
CA LEU A 38 -3.22 19.84 25.05
C LEU A 38 -3.41 18.79 26.15
N ARG A 39 -3.36 19.20 27.42
CA ARG A 39 -3.67 18.33 28.56
C ARG A 39 -5.16 18.04 28.71
N ALA A 40 -6.03 18.90 28.20
CA ALA A 40 -7.46 18.76 28.35
C ALA A 40 -7.96 17.49 27.63
N ASP A 41 -7.45 17.14 26.45
CA ASP A 41 -7.84 15.93 25.70
C ASP A 41 -6.64 15.00 25.41
N PRO A 42 -6.40 13.97 26.26
CA PRO A 42 -5.28 13.06 26.06
C PRO A 42 -5.38 12.24 24.76
N TYR A 43 -6.58 12.00 24.22
CA TYR A 43 -6.74 11.25 22.98
C TYR A 43 -6.20 12.01 21.77
N ILE A 44 -6.50 13.31 21.69
CA ILE A 44 -5.96 14.18 20.65
C ILE A 44 -4.46 14.33 20.83
N ALA A 45 -3.98 14.55 22.06
CA ALA A 45 -2.55 14.67 22.32
C ALA A 45 -1.79 13.41 21.86
N VAL A 46 -2.29 12.22 22.18
CA VAL A 46 -1.71 10.95 21.72
C VAL A 46 -1.79 10.84 20.19
N LEU A 47 -2.92 11.19 19.56
CA LEU A 47 -3.03 11.19 18.10
C LEU A 47 -1.97 12.09 17.44
N LEU A 48 -1.77 13.30 17.96
CA LEU A 48 -0.77 14.24 17.45
C LEU A 48 0.66 13.70 17.61
N VAL A 49 0.96 13.06 18.74
CA VAL A 49 2.26 12.38 18.95
C VAL A 49 2.43 11.22 17.97
N CYS A 50 1.41 10.39 17.77
CA CYS A 50 1.46 9.31 16.78
C CYS A 50 1.66 9.84 15.35
N LEU A 51 1.01 10.95 14.98
CA LEU A 51 1.21 11.59 13.69
C LEU A 51 2.63 12.14 13.52
N LEU A 52 3.23 12.70 14.58
CA LEU A 52 4.62 13.17 14.56
C LEU A 52 5.61 12.00 14.34
N PHE A 53 5.31 10.83 14.90
CA PHE A 53 6.16 9.65 14.81
C PHE A 53 5.68 8.61 13.78
N LEU A 54 4.82 9.01 12.83
CA LEU A 54 4.16 8.07 11.93
C LEU A 54 5.11 7.25 11.06
N TRP A 55 6.24 7.84 10.66
CA TRP A 55 7.33 7.16 9.95
C TRP A 55 7.96 6.00 10.73
N LEU A 56 7.81 5.93 12.07
CA LEU A 56 8.27 4.81 12.89
C LEU A 56 7.18 3.76 13.14
N ILE A 57 5.93 4.06 12.78
CA ILE A 57 4.78 3.20 13.06
C ILE A 57 4.57 2.27 11.85
N PRO A 58 4.73 0.95 12.00
CA PRO A 58 4.39 -0.01 10.94
C PRO A 58 2.92 0.14 10.51
N LEU A 59 2.64 -0.01 9.21
CA LEU A 59 1.33 0.30 8.59
C LEU A 59 0.85 1.76 8.77
N GLY A 60 1.70 2.65 9.29
CA GLY A 60 1.42 4.07 9.44
C GLY A 60 0.11 4.38 10.14
N ILE A 61 -0.73 5.18 9.48
CA ILE A 61 -1.97 5.69 10.08
C ILE A 61 -2.99 4.60 10.39
N TRP A 62 -2.98 3.52 9.61
CA TRP A 62 -3.93 2.43 9.78
C TRP A 62 -3.72 1.74 11.13
N MET A 63 -2.47 1.56 11.57
CA MET A 63 -2.18 1.02 12.89
C MET A 63 -2.57 1.99 14.01
N VAL A 64 -2.34 3.29 13.83
CA VAL A 64 -2.76 4.32 14.80
C VAL A 64 -4.27 4.32 14.99
N LEU A 65 -5.03 4.25 13.89
CA LEU A 65 -6.49 4.29 13.94
C LEU A 65 -7.08 3.00 14.49
N VAL A 66 -6.65 1.84 13.99
CA VAL A 66 -7.16 0.54 14.47
C VAL A 66 -6.73 0.29 15.91
N GLY A 67 -5.44 0.44 16.21
CA GLY A 67 -4.88 0.25 17.55
C GLY A 67 -5.47 1.23 18.56
N GLY A 68 -5.54 2.52 18.19
CA GLY A 68 -6.16 3.56 19.01
C GLY A 68 -7.64 3.30 19.28
N SER A 69 -8.39 2.81 18.29
CA SER A 69 -9.80 2.45 18.45
C SER A 69 -9.98 1.26 19.41
N VAL A 70 -9.16 0.21 19.26
CA VAL A 70 -9.18 -0.97 20.13
C VAL A 70 -8.85 -0.58 21.58
N ILE A 71 -7.77 0.18 21.79
CA ILE A 71 -7.39 0.67 23.13
C ILE A 71 -8.50 1.52 23.73
N SER A 72 -9.07 2.44 22.93
CA SER A 72 -10.20 3.28 23.36
C SER A 72 -11.41 2.46 23.78
N ALA A 73 -11.76 1.42 23.03
CA ALA A 73 -12.87 0.52 23.34
C ALA A 73 -12.64 -0.25 24.65
N ILE A 74 -11.42 -0.76 24.88
CA ILE A 74 -11.04 -1.46 26.12
C ILE A 74 -11.14 -0.53 27.33
N LEU A 75 -10.63 0.70 27.21
CA LEU A 75 -10.70 1.70 28.28
C LEU A 75 -12.14 2.12 28.57
N ALA A 76 -12.93 2.34 27.52
CA ALA A 76 -14.35 2.65 27.64
C ALA A 76 -15.15 1.51 28.27
N ALA A 77 -14.81 0.24 28.02
CA ALA A 77 -15.46 -0.89 28.68
C ALA A 77 -15.17 -0.90 30.19
N ARG A 78 -13.95 -0.54 30.60
CA ARG A 78 -13.48 -0.62 31.99
C ARG A 78 -13.82 0.60 32.85
N SER A 79 -14.07 1.77 32.25
CA SER A 79 -14.24 3.03 33.01
C SER A 79 -15.45 3.84 32.56
N GLU A 80 -16.36 4.12 33.49
CA GLU A 80 -17.49 5.04 33.27
C GLU A 80 -17.04 6.46 32.95
N GLN A 81 -15.95 6.91 33.57
CA GLN A 81 -15.39 8.22 33.32
C GLN A 81 -14.94 8.34 31.85
N GLN A 82 -14.28 7.31 31.33
CA GLN A 82 -13.84 7.28 29.93
C GLN A 82 -15.02 7.27 28.95
N ARG A 83 -16.12 6.58 29.29
CA ARG A 83 -17.36 6.63 28.48
C ARG A 83 -17.95 8.04 28.44
N ARG A 84 -18.03 8.72 29.59
CA ARG A 84 -18.56 10.09 29.68
C ARG A 84 -17.69 11.08 28.91
N GLU A 85 -16.36 10.99 29.04
CA GLU A 85 -15.43 11.83 28.29
C GLU A 85 -15.57 11.65 26.77
N TRP A 86 -15.70 10.39 26.32
CA TRP A 86 -15.98 10.10 24.91
C TRP A 86 -17.28 10.71 24.43
N GLN A 87 -18.37 10.62 25.21
CA GLN A 87 -19.65 11.23 24.85
C GLN A 87 -19.60 12.76 24.78
N GLN A 88 -18.86 13.39 25.69
CA GLN A 88 -18.74 14.86 25.73
C GLN A 88 -17.90 15.42 24.58
N ARG A 89 -16.95 14.65 24.05
CA ARG A 89 -15.94 15.13 23.09
C ARG A 89 -15.89 14.36 21.77
N SER A 90 -16.85 13.46 21.54
CA SER A 90 -16.94 12.63 20.33
C SER A 90 -16.86 13.46 19.06
N ASN A 91 -17.59 14.57 18.99
CA ASN A 91 -17.63 15.41 17.79
C ASN A 91 -16.25 15.94 17.39
N ALA A 92 -15.50 16.50 18.34
CA ALA A 92 -14.16 17.03 18.06
C ALA A 92 -13.16 15.94 17.66
N ARG A 93 -13.25 14.77 18.30
CA ARG A 93 -12.37 13.61 18.04
C ARG A 93 -12.68 12.94 16.71
N VAL A 94 -13.95 12.71 16.40
CA VAL A 94 -14.40 12.15 15.12
C VAL A 94 -13.99 13.08 13.98
N LEU A 95 -14.19 14.39 14.13
CA LEU A 95 -13.79 15.35 13.11
C LEU A 95 -12.28 15.36 12.89
N ALA A 96 -11.47 15.26 13.95
CA ALA A 96 -10.02 15.11 13.82
C ALA A 96 -9.64 13.84 13.04
N ILE A 97 -10.24 12.70 13.37
CA ILE A 97 -10.01 11.42 12.66
C ILE A 97 -10.40 11.56 11.18
N VAL A 98 -11.54 12.19 10.87
CA VAL A 98 -11.99 12.42 9.50
C VAL A 98 -10.99 13.27 8.71
N PHE A 99 -10.49 14.35 9.30
CA PHE A 99 -9.46 15.18 8.65
C PHE A 99 -8.17 14.41 8.40
N VAL A 100 -7.70 13.64 9.38
CA VAL A 100 -6.53 12.77 9.20
C VAL A 100 -6.76 11.81 8.04
N LEU A 101 -7.90 11.10 8.03
CA LEU A 101 -8.24 10.14 6.98
C LEU A 101 -8.27 10.77 5.60
N ILE A 102 -9.00 11.88 5.42
CA ILE A 102 -9.10 12.58 4.14
C ILE A 102 -7.71 12.92 3.61
N ILE A 103 -6.85 13.49 4.43
CA ILE A 103 -5.53 13.94 3.99
C ILE A 103 -4.63 12.75 3.64
N HIS A 104 -4.69 11.66 4.39
CA HIS A 104 -3.89 10.46 4.12
C HIS A 104 -4.41 9.70 2.88
N LEU A 105 -5.72 9.71 2.63
CA LEU A 105 -6.29 9.17 1.40
C LEU A 105 -5.90 10.05 0.20
N LEU A 106 -5.91 11.37 0.35
CA LEU A 106 -5.46 12.30 -0.70
C LEU A 106 -3.98 12.09 -1.07
N ALA A 107 -3.15 11.66 -0.11
CA ALA A 107 -1.76 11.28 -0.39
C ALA A 107 -1.64 10.13 -1.40
N GLY A 108 -2.68 9.32 -1.57
CA GLY A 108 -2.72 8.27 -2.60
C GLY A 108 -2.82 8.81 -4.03
N PHE A 109 -3.08 10.11 -4.24
CA PHE A 109 -3.04 10.72 -5.58
C PHE A 109 -1.66 11.25 -5.96
N ILE A 110 -0.67 11.14 -5.08
CA ILE A 110 0.69 11.56 -5.37
C ILE A 110 1.26 10.60 -6.42
N PRO A 111 1.73 11.11 -7.57
CA PRO A 111 2.29 10.24 -8.60
C PRO A 111 3.51 9.51 -8.05
N PRO A 112 3.60 8.18 -8.24
CA PRO A 112 4.77 7.41 -7.83
C PRO A 112 5.99 7.79 -8.68
N SER A 113 7.14 7.22 -8.35
CA SER A 113 8.27 7.24 -9.27
C SER A 113 7.99 6.38 -10.50
N ALA A 114 8.58 6.73 -11.64
CA ALA A 114 8.47 5.92 -12.83
C ALA A 114 9.22 4.59 -12.65
N PRO A 115 8.64 3.46 -13.10
CA PRO A 115 9.38 2.21 -13.26
C PRO A 115 10.61 2.43 -14.13
N ILE A 116 11.75 1.85 -13.77
CA ILE A 116 13.01 2.07 -14.47
C ILE A 116 13.30 0.89 -15.41
N GLY A 117 12.85 -0.32 -15.05
CA GLY A 117 13.26 -1.56 -15.71
C GLY A 117 14.76 -1.81 -15.61
N GLU A 118 15.19 -2.96 -16.12
CA GLU A 118 16.61 -3.26 -16.34
C GLU A 118 16.97 -3.02 -17.81
N ASP A 119 18.21 -2.57 -18.08
CA ASP A 119 18.69 -2.30 -19.44
C ASP A 119 18.59 -3.56 -20.34
N VAL A 120 18.73 -4.75 -19.75
CA VAL A 120 18.67 -6.04 -20.44
C VAL A 120 17.28 -6.42 -20.94
N TRP A 121 16.21 -5.84 -20.37
CA TRP A 121 14.83 -6.09 -20.80
C TRP A 121 14.44 -5.24 -22.01
N GLY A 122 15.24 -4.23 -22.34
CA GLY A 122 15.02 -3.34 -23.47
C GLY A 122 13.85 -2.38 -23.27
N THR A 123 13.27 -1.90 -24.37
CA THR A 123 12.16 -0.94 -24.33
C THR A 123 10.85 -1.62 -23.92
N PRO A 124 10.08 -1.05 -22.99
CA PRO A 124 8.79 -1.60 -22.60
C PRO A 124 7.81 -1.64 -23.78
N LEU A 125 6.98 -2.68 -23.82
CA LEU A 125 5.89 -2.83 -24.78
C LEU A 125 4.79 -1.79 -24.53
N SER A 126 4.55 -1.45 -23.25
CA SER A 126 3.60 -0.43 -22.83
C SER A 126 4.17 0.39 -21.68
N GLU A 127 4.14 1.71 -21.84
CA GLU A 127 4.44 2.69 -20.79
C GLU A 127 3.12 3.25 -20.27
N GLY A 128 2.73 2.85 -19.07
CA GLY A 128 1.47 3.26 -18.46
C GLY A 128 0.32 2.31 -18.74
N GLN A 129 -0.73 2.51 -17.95
CA GLN A 129 -1.92 1.66 -17.86
C GLN A 129 -3.09 2.45 -18.47
N GLU A 130 -3.69 1.97 -19.57
CA GLU A 130 -4.82 2.66 -20.22
C GLU A 130 -6.04 2.69 -19.29
N ASN A 131 -6.18 1.67 -18.44
CA ASN A 131 -7.30 1.53 -17.50
C ASN A 131 -6.87 1.61 -16.02
N ALA A 132 -5.77 2.31 -15.71
CA ALA A 132 -5.34 2.52 -14.33
C ALA A 132 -6.45 3.15 -13.49
N PRO A 133 -6.79 2.59 -12.32
CA PRO A 133 -7.62 3.33 -11.38
C PRO A 133 -6.87 4.62 -11.01
N PRO A 134 -7.56 5.77 -10.94
CA PRO A 134 -6.92 7.05 -10.60
C PRO A 134 -6.43 7.08 -9.15
N TRP A 135 -6.83 6.10 -8.34
CA TRP A 135 -6.47 5.99 -6.94
C TRP A 135 -6.42 4.52 -6.50
N PRO A 136 -5.42 4.13 -5.70
CA PRO A 136 -4.16 4.84 -5.49
C PRO A 136 -3.38 5.02 -6.80
N ALA A 137 -2.63 6.11 -6.91
CA ALA A 137 -1.83 6.42 -8.09
C ALA A 137 -0.78 5.31 -8.29
N SER A 138 -0.71 4.81 -9.51
CA SER A 138 0.26 3.79 -9.91
C SER A 138 0.76 4.03 -11.32
N GLU A 139 2.01 3.63 -11.56
CA GLU A 139 2.61 3.57 -12.88
C GLU A 139 3.11 2.15 -13.12
N GLN A 140 2.91 1.65 -14.34
CA GLN A 140 3.20 0.27 -14.70
C GLN A 140 3.85 0.20 -16.07
N TYR A 141 5.00 -0.46 -16.16
CA TYR A 141 5.68 -0.79 -17.40
C TYR A 141 5.67 -2.30 -17.62
N ILE A 142 5.54 -2.70 -18.88
CA ILE A 142 5.39 -4.11 -19.26
C ILE A 142 6.43 -4.46 -20.32
N TRP A 143 7.14 -5.58 -20.11
CA TRP A 143 8.10 -6.15 -21.05
C TRP A 143 7.70 -7.57 -21.41
N VAL A 144 7.99 -7.94 -22.66
CA VAL A 144 7.91 -9.33 -23.12
C VAL A 144 9.32 -9.74 -23.52
N LEU A 145 9.87 -10.69 -22.78
CA LEU A 145 11.24 -11.16 -22.94
C LEU A 145 11.33 -12.24 -24.00
N ALA A 146 12.55 -12.44 -24.52
CA ALA A 146 12.82 -13.38 -25.61
C ALA A 146 12.52 -14.85 -25.24
N ASP A 147 12.51 -15.18 -23.95
CA ASP A 147 12.18 -16.51 -23.44
C ASP A 147 10.66 -16.72 -23.22
N GLY A 148 9.84 -15.74 -23.61
CA GLY A 148 8.40 -15.74 -23.46
C GLY A 148 7.90 -15.35 -22.07
N ALA A 149 8.79 -14.91 -21.16
CA ALA A 149 8.38 -14.34 -19.89
C ALA A 149 7.83 -12.92 -20.07
N ILE A 150 6.80 -12.61 -19.31
CA ILE A 150 6.20 -11.28 -19.25
C ILE A 150 6.61 -10.70 -17.91
N VAL A 151 7.25 -9.55 -17.96
CA VAL A 151 7.68 -8.82 -16.75
C VAL A 151 6.87 -7.56 -16.65
N VAL A 152 6.29 -7.33 -15.48
CA VAL A 152 5.47 -6.16 -15.18
C VAL A 152 6.04 -5.51 -13.94
N GLU A 153 6.62 -4.33 -14.10
CA GLU A 153 7.06 -3.50 -12.99
C GLU A 153 5.96 -2.49 -12.68
N THR A 154 5.51 -2.44 -11.44
CA THR A 154 4.48 -1.50 -10.99
C THR A 154 4.93 -0.75 -9.77
N HIS A 155 4.96 0.58 -9.88
CA HIS A 155 5.13 1.46 -8.74
C HIS A 155 3.78 1.97 -8.27
N LEU A 156 3.53 1.86 -6.98
CA LEU A 156 2.23 2.13 -6.37
C LEU A 156 2.39 3.02 -5.14
N GLN A 157 1.69 4.14 -5.10
CA GLN A 157 1.62 4.98 -3.91
C GLN A 157 0.67 4.37 -2.87
N VAL A 158 1.19 3.99 -1.71
CA VAL A 158 0.40 3.44 -0.59
C VAL A 158 -0.05 4.56 0.35
N PRO A 159 -1.35 4.89 0.38
CA PRO A 159 -1.86 5.98 1.20
C PRO A 159 -1.73 5.65 2.69
N GLY A 160 -1.19 6.60 3.44
CA GLY A 160 -1.14 6.53 4.90
C GLY A 160 -0.09 5.59 5.49
N VAL A 161 0.74 4.95 4.67
CA VAL A 161 1.85 4.10 5.13
C VAL A 161 3.17 4.76 4.74
N LEU A 162 4.03 5.05 5.70
CA LEU A 162 5.37 5.62 5.46
C LEU A 162 6.50 4.64 5.70
N ASN A 163 6.25 3.75 6.65
CA ASN A 163 7.22 2.83 7.16
C ASN A 163 7.12 1.54 6.32
N PRO A 164 8.25 1.02 5.80
CA PRO A 164 8.24 -0.20 4.99
C PRO A 164 7.88 -1.46 5.80
N MET A 165 8.04 -1.44 7.12
CA MET A 165 7.75 -2.57 7.99
C MET A 165 6.25 -2.91 7.97
N LEU A 166 5.95 -4.17 7.69
CA LEU A 166 4.60 -4.72 7.49
C LEU A 166 3.81 -4.15 6.30
N ALA A 167 4.37 -3.18 5.56
CA ALA A 167 3.68 -2.58 4.41
C ALA A 167 3.35 -3.62 3.33
N PRO A 168 4.27 -4.52 2.92
CA PRO A 168 3.96 -5.55 1.91
C PRO A 168 2.79 -6.44 2.31
N GLN A 169 2.74 -6.88 3.57
CA GLN A 169 1.67 -7.74 4.08
C GLN A 169 0.33 -7.01 4.10
N GLY A 170 0.32 -5.75 4.53
CA GLY A 170 -0.90 -4.92 4.55
C GLY A 170 -1.43 -4.64 3.16
N VAL A 171 -0.56 -4.26 2.22
CA VAL A 171 -0.94 -3.97 0.83
C VAL A 171 -1.39 -5.24 0.12
N LYS A 172 -0.70 -6.36 0.31
CA LYS A 172 -1.12 -7.66 -0.20
C LYS A 172 -2.54 -8.01 0.25
N MET A 173 -2.81 -7.92 1.56
CA MET A 173 -4.14 -8.23 2.10
C MET A 173 -5.23 -7.39 1.44
N VAL A 174 -4.97 -6.09 1.23
CA VAL A 174 -5.93 -5.21 0.53
C VAL A 174 -6.08 -5.62 -0.94
N SER A 175 -4.98 -5.93 -1.61
CA SER A 175 -4.96 -6.33 -3.02
C SER A 175 -5.73 -7.63 -3.28
N ASP A 176 -5.60 -8.61 -2.38
CA ASP A 176 -6.33 -9.88 -2.45
C ASP A 176 -7.84 -9.67 -2.26
N VAL A 177 -8.24 -8.84 -1.28
CA VAL A 177 -9.65 -8.55 -1.02
C VAL A 177 -10.29 -7.72 -2.11
N SER A 178 -9.55 -6.79 -2.71
CA SER A 178 -10.07 -5.91 -3.77
C SER A 178 -10.06 -6.55 -5.16
N GLY A 179 -9.41 -7.70 -5.33
CA GLY A 179 -9.16 -8.31 -6.64
C GLY A 179 -8.21 -7.49 -7.53
N ALA A 180 -7.44 -6.57 -6.95
CA ALA A 180 -6.58 -5.67 -7.73
C ALA A 180 -5.45 -6.42 -8.44
N LYS A 181 -4.92 -7.48 -7.81
CA LYS A 181 -3.91 -8.36 -8.39
C LYS A 181 -4.40 -9.01 -9.68
N GLU A 182 -5.59 -9.59 -9.65
CA GLU A 182 -6.24 -10.21 -10.82
C GLU A 182 -6.51 -9.21 -11.93
N ALA A 183 -7.06 -8.03 -11.59
CA ALA A 183 -7.35 -6.99 -12.58
C ALA A 183 -6.09 -6.52 -13.33
N ARG A 184 -4.96 -6.35 -12.61
CA ARG A 184 -3.68 -5.98 -13.22
C ARG A 184 -3.10 -7.08 -14.08
N PHE A 185 -3.22 -8.33 -13.65
CA PHE A 185 -2.84 -9.49 -14.46
C PHE A 185 -3.62 -9.50 -15.79
N GLN A 186 -4.95 -9.38 -15.73
CA GLN A 186 -5.80 -9.38 -16.92
C GLN A 186 -5.46 -8.25 -17.90
N GLU A 187 -5.08 -7.08 -17.40
CA GLU A 187 -4.63 -5.98 -18.26
C GLU A 187 -3.27 -6.27 -18.89
N ALA A 188 -2.28 -6.72 -18.12
CA ALA A 188 -0.96 -7.06 -18.66
C ALA A 188 -1.05 -8.09 -19.79
N VAL A 189 -1.92 -9.08 -19.60
CA VAL A 189 -2.24 -10.12 -20.56
C VAL A 189 -2.99 -9.59 -21.79
N SER A 190 -3.91 -8.65 -21.61
CA SER A 190 -4.74 -8.13 -22.71
C SER A 190 -3.93 -7.42 -23.80
N LEU A 191 -2.71 -6.98 -23.48
CA LEU A 191 -1.79 -6.33 -24.40
C LEU A 191 -1.04 -7.33 -25.30
N MET A 192 -1.31 -8.63 -25.18
CA MET A 192 -0.69 -9.68 -25.98
C MET A 192 -1.65 -10.17 -27.05
N ASP A 193 -1.24 -10.03 -28.31
CA ASP A 193 -2.05 -10.25 -29.52
C ASP A 193 -2.64 -11.68 -29.65
N ASP A 194 -2.16 -12.66 -28.87
CA ASP A 194 -2.56 -14.07 -28.96
C ASP A 194 -3.29 -14.60 -27.70
N TRP A 195 -3.55 -13.78 -26.69
CA TRP A 195 -4.16 -14.27 -25.44
C TRP A 195 -5.68 -14.18 -25.46
N THR A 196 -6.32 -15.26 -24.99
CA THR A 196 -7.78 -15.40 -24.89
C THR A 196 -8.37 -14.24 -24.08
N GLY A 197 -9.44 -13.62 -24.57
CA GLY A 197 -9.93 -12.32 -24.09
C GLY A 197 -10.21 -12.18 -22.58
N LEU A 198 -10.50 -10.94 -22.18
CA LEU A 198 -10.82 -10.52 -20.81
C LEU A 198 -11.82 -11.48 -20.12
N ASN A 199 -11.49 -11.92 -18.90
CA ASN A 199 -12.23 -12.89 -18.05
C ASN A 199 -12.04 -14.40 -18.35
N ALA A 200 -11.07 -14.80 -19.17
CA ALA A 200 -10.73 -16.21 -19.36
C ALA A 200 -9.87 -16.82 -18.23
N PHE A 201 -9.43 -15.99 -17.28
CA PHE A 201 -8.41 -16.33 -16.30
C PHE A 201 -8.88 -16.11 -14.86
N SER A 202 -8.35 -16.94 -13.97
CA SER A 202 -8.34 -16.65 -12.53
C SER A 202 -7.02 -17.10 -11.90
N LEU A 203 -6.59 -16.39 -10.87
CA LEU A 203 -5.41 -16.74 -10.09
C LEU A 203 -5.79 -17.63 -8.91
N SER A 204 -5.06 -18.74 -8.76
CA SER A 204 -5.14 -19.62 -7.59
C SER A 204 -3.81 -19.60 -6.84
N SER A 205 -3.83 -19.25 -5.55
CA SER A 205 -2.58 -19.10 -4.81
C SER A 205 -1.93 -20.44 -4.49
N ILE A 206 -0.65 -20.59 -4.84
CA ILE A 206 0.23 -21.66 -4.36
C ILE A 206 0.90 -21.19 -3.06
N HIS A 207 1.43 -19.97 -3.07
CA HIS A 207 2.04 -19.31 -1.91
C HIS A 207 1.40 -17.94 -1.66
N GLU A 208 0.69 -17.83 -0.53
CA GLU A 208 -0.03 -16.61 -0.12
C GLU A 208 0.88 -15.53 0.50
N GLY A 209 2.18 -15.54 0.23
CA GLY A 209 3.13 -14.57 0.80
C GLY A 209 4.19 -15.25 1.66
N VAL A 210 5.30 -15.64 1.02
CA VAL A 210 6.48 -16.19 1.69
C VAL A 210 7.61 -15.18 1.59
N VAL A 211 8.43 -15.10 2.64
CA VAL A 211 9.66 -14.30 2.58
C VAL A 211 10.74 -15.17 1.95
N HIS A 212 11.27 -14.73 0.82
CA HIS A 212 12.35 -15.37 0.09
C HIS A 212 13.62 -14.52 0.15
N ASP A 213 14.77 -15.20 0.21
CA ASP A 213 16.08 -14.55 0.26
C ASP A 213 16.62 -14.41 -1.17
N TYR A 214 16.64 -13.17 -1.66
CA TYR A 214 17.20 -12.81 -2.96
C TYR A 214 18.64 -12.31 -2.78
N ASP A 215 19.55 -13.23 -2.42
CA ASP A 215 21.00 -13.05 -2.34
C ASP A 215 21.48 -11.76 -1.63
N SER A 216 20.73 -11.29 -0.62
CA SER A 216 21.06 -10.21 0.34
C SER A 216 19.80 -9.50 0.85
N VAL A 217 18.68 -9.62 0.14
CA VAL A 217 17.43 -8.94 0.47
C VAL A 217 16.31 -9.96 0.69
N ASN A 218 15.71 -9.91 1.87
CA ASN A 218 14.55 -10.71 2.21
C ASN A 218 13.27 -9.98 1.74
N LEU A 219 12.63 -10.50 0.71
CA LEU A 219 11.44 -9.88 0.11
C LEU A 219 10.22 -10.80 0.23
N LEU A 220 9.06 -10.19 0.38
CA LEU A 220 7.80 -10.90 0.28
C LEU A 220 7.57 -11.24 -1.19
N TYR A 221 7.27 -12.49 -1.48
CA TYR A 221 6.75 -12.89 -2.79
C TYR A 221 5.47 -13.71 -2.67
N THR A 222 4.63 -13.62 -3.69
CA THR A 222 3.44 -14.45 -3.87
C THR A 222 3.62 -15.29 -5.12
N HIS A 223 3.06 -16.49 -5.09
CA HIS A 223 3.11 -17.42 -6.21
C HIS A 223 1.71 -17.93 -6.47
N ASP A 224 1.21 -17.67 -7.66
CA ASP A 224 -0.15 -18.00 -8.06
C ASP A 224 -0.11 -18.81 -9.36
N ASP A 225 -0.93 -19.85 -9.44
CA ASP A 225 -1.22 -20.53 -10.69
C ASP A 225 -2.21 -19.71 -11.51
N ILE A 226 -2.01 -19.71 -12.83
CA ILE A 226 -2.92 -19.13 -13.81
C ILE A 226 -3.85 -20.22 -14.30
N MET A 227 -5.12 -20.12 -13.94
CA MET A 227 -6.18 -21.02 -14.40
C MET A 227 -6.79 -20.48 -15.70
N LEU A 228 -6.62 -21.19 -16.81
CA LEU A 228 -7.45 -21.02 -18.01
C LEU A 228 -8.73 -21.84 -17.81
N ASP A 229 -9.91 -21.23 -18.03
CA ASP A 229 -11.27 -21.82 -18.11
C ASP A 229 -12.27 -21.34 -17.04
N LEU A 230 -13.54 -21.26 -17.44
CA LEU A 230 -14.75 -21.09 -16.62
C LEU A 230 -14.89 -22.14 -15.50
N PHE A 231 -14.17 -23.27 -15.58
CA PHE A 231 -14.16 -24.34 -14.58
C PHE A 231 -12.80 -24.57 -13.88
N GLY A 232 -11.74 -23.82 -14.25
CA GLY A 232 -10.45 -23.79 -13.53
C GLY A 232 -9.74 -25.13 -13.34
N MET A 233 -9.82 -26.05 -14.31
CA MET A 233 -9.37 -27.44 -14.09
C MET A 233 -7.91 -27.73 -14.47
N HIS A 234 -7.20 -26.81 -15.14
CA HIS A 234 -5.79 -27.01 -15.52
C HIS A 234 -4.93 -25.73 -15.38
N PRO A 235 -3.85 -25.75 -14.55
CA PRO A 235 -2.87 -24.67 -14.54
C PRO A 235 -2.23 -24.56 -15.92
N SER A 236 -2.22 -23.35 -16.44
CA SER A 236 -1.72 -23.04 -17.79
C SER A 236 -0.47 -22.16 -17.77
N GLY A 237 -0.12 -21.69 -16.60
CA GLY A 237 1.08 -20.92 -16.31
C GLY A 237 1.14 -20.59 -14.83
N GLU A 238 2.18 -19.85 -14.46
CA GLU A 238 2.41 -19.38 -13.11
C GLU A 238 2.73 -17.89 -13.14
N MET A 239 2.36 -17.21 -12.06
CA MET A 239 2.63 -15.81 -11.80
C MET A 239 3.34 -15.68 -10.46
N ILE A 240 4.46 -14.98 -10.46
CA ILE A 240 5.20 -14.62 -9.25
C ILE A 240 5.17 -13.10 -9.10
N THR A 241 4.78 -12.59 -7.93
CA THR A 241 4.83 -11.16 -7.62
C THR A 241 5.71 -10.91 -6.40
N VAL A 242 6.75 -10.10 -6.57
CA VAL A 242 7.69 -9.68 -5.52
C VAL A 242 7.37 -8.25 -5.08
N TRP A 243 7.43 -8.01 -3.78
CA TRP A 243 7.00 -6.75 -3.16
C TRP A 243 8.17 -6.06 -2.45
N ILE A 244 8.56 -4.89 -2.95
CA ILE A 244 9.58 -4.03 -2.33
C ILE A 244 8.94 -2.78 -1.74
N PRO A 245 8.89 -2.66 -0.40
CA PRO A 245 8.43 -1.44 0.23
C PRO A 245 9.55 -0.41 0.31
N THR A 246 9.22 0.86 0.04
CA THR A 246 10.16 1.98 0.20
C THR A 246 9.78 2.89 1.37
N TRP A 247 10.74 3.70 1.81
CA TRP A 247 10.45 4.82 2.69
C TRP A 247 9.74 5.92 1.92
N GLY A 248 8.67 6.47 2.51
CA GLY A 248 7.86 7.50 1.85
C GLY A 248 6.52 7.00 1.32
N GLY A 249 6.29 5.69 1.43
CA GLY A 249 4.99 5.07 1.16
C GLY A 249 4.79 4.59 -0.26
N GLU A 250 5.86 4.37 -1.02
CA GLU A 250 5.78 3.77 -2.35
C GLU A 250 6.05 2.26 -2.24
N MET A 251 5.29 1.46 -2.97
CA MET A 251 5.44 0.02 -3.08
C MET A 251 5.82 -0.30 -4.52
N HIS A 252 6.95 -0.97 -4.71
CA HIS A 252 7.37 -1.44 -6.01
C HIS A 252 7.03 -2.92 -6.11
N LEU A 253 6.40 -3.32 -7.21
CA LEU A 253 6.00 -4.69 -7.46
C LEU A 253 6.65 -5.15 -8.75
N LEU A 254 7.32 -6.30 -8.70
CA LEU A 254 7.76 -7.01 -9.89
C LEU A 254 6.89 -8.24 -10.06
N THR A 255 6.10 -8.29 -11.13
CA THR A 255 5.30 -9.46 -11.48
C THR A 255 5.89 -10.14 -12.70
N VAL A 256 6.22 -11.41 -12.57
CA VAL A 256 6.74 -12.25 -13.65
C VAL A 256 5.72 -13.32 -13.96
N ILE A 257 5.28 -13.38 -15.22
CA ILE A 257 4.29 -14.33 -15.71
C ILE A 257 4.96 -15.24 -16.74
N LYS A 258 4.80 -16.55 -16.57
CA LYS A 258 5.27 -17.54 -17.54
C LYS A 258 4.22 -18.62 -17.77
N MET A 259 4.07 -19.04 -19.02
CA MET A 259 3.13 -20.08 -19.42
C MET A 259 3.80 -21.43 -19.56
N GLY A 260 3.00 -22.50 -19.48
CA GLY A 260 3.46 -23.88 -19.58
C GLY A 260 3.52 -24.61 -18.24
N PRO A 261 3.89 -25.90 -18.25
CA PRO A 261 3.99 -26.69 -17.04
C PRO A 261 5.25 -26.33 -16.25
N ASP A 262 5.10 -26.08 -14.95
CA ASP A 262 6.16 -25.79 -13.97
C ASP A 262 7.24 -24.79 -14.48
N PRO A 263 6.86 -23.60 -15.00
CA PRO A 263 7.79 -22.70 -15.69
C PRO A 263 8.90 -22.14 -14.80
N PHE A 264 8.75 -22.21 -13.48
CA PHE A 264 9.73 -21.74 -12.49
C PHE A 264 10.49 -22.89 -11.79
N LEU A 265 10.39 -24.15 -12.25
CA LEU A 265 11.04 -25.32 -11.63
C LEU A 265 12.57 -25.19 -11.47
N GLY A 266 13.22 -24.39 -12.30
CA GLY A 266 14.66 -24.09 -12.23
C GLY A 266 15.00 -22.68 -11.74
N ASN A 267 14.00 -21.88 -11.37
CA ASN A 267 14.13 -20.48 -11.00
C ASN A 267 13.06 -20.10 -9.94
N PRO A 268 13.11 -20.71 -8.74
CA PRO A 268 12.11 -20.48 -7.70
C PRO A 268 12.08 -18.99 -7.31
N GLY A 269 10.88 -18.46 -7.06
CA GLY A 269 10.72 -17.03 -6.75
C GLY A 269 11.03 -16.09 -7.93
N ALA A 270 11.18 -16.62 -9.15
CA ALA A 270 11.66 -15.85 -10.30
C ALA A 270 13.02 -15.17 -10.04
N GLN A 271 13.87 -15.80 -9.23
CA GLN A 271 15.17 -15.29 -8.74
C GLN A 271 15.95 -14.50 -9.78
N SER A 272 16.20 -15.05 -10.97
CA SER A 272 17.00 -14.37 -12.00
C SER A 272 16.44 -13.00 -12.41
N TYR A 273 15.12 -12.85 -12.51
CA TYR A 273 14.50 -11.57 -12.89
C TYR A 273 14.54 -10.57 -11.75
N VAL A 274 14.44 -11.07 -10.51
CA VAL A 274 14.50 -10.22 -9.31
C VAL A 274 15.92 -9.74 -9.08
N ASP A 275 16.92 -10.59 -9.31
CA ASP A 275 18.33 -10.21 -9.21
C ASP A 275 18.70 -9.16 -10.26
N ASP A 276 18.24 -9.32 -11.51
CA ASP A 276 18.36 -8.30 -12.55
C ASP A 276 17.72 -6.99 -12.07
N TRP A 277 16.47 -7.05 -11.60
CA TRP A 277 15.73 -5.87 -11.12
C TRP A 277 16.39 -5.15 -9.93
N LEU A 278 16.97 -5.90 -9.00
CA LEU A 278 17.66 -5.36 -7.83
C LEU A 278 19.04 -4.76 -8.15
N SER A 279 19.55 -4.99 -9.37
CA SER A 279 20.86 -4.51 -9.80
C SER A 279 20.86 -3.06 -10.30
N VAL A 280 19.66 -2.49 -10.52
CA VAL A 280 19.36 -1.11 -10.94
C VAL A 280 19.48 -0.11 -9.79
#